data_AF-F9QC51-F1
#
_entry.id   AF-F9QC51-F1
#
_cell.length_a   1.000
_cell.length_b   1.000
_cell.length_c   1.000
_cell.angle_alpha   90.00
_cell.angle_beta   90.00
_cell.angle_gamma   90.00
#
_symmetry.space_group_name_H-M   'P 1'
#
loop_
_entity.id
_entity.type
_entity.pdbx_description
1 polymer ?
#
loop_
_entity_poly.entity_id
_entity_poly.type
_entity_poly.pdbx_seq_one_letter_code
_entity_poly.pdbx_strand_id
1 'polypeptide(L)'
;MFAVSSVDAAKVYYQTFKRLQSTVPNPLKIATIFSFAANEEQDAIGDIVDESFEVEAMNSSAKEFLKSAIDDYNGYFATSYDVDGKSFQNYYRDLAKRVKNKEVDLLIVVGMF
;
A
#
# COMPACT_ATOMS: atom_id res chain seq x y z
N MET A 1 11.52 -1.01 4.09
CA MET A 1 10.18 -1.62 4.13
C MET A 1 9.70 -1.67 5.57
N PHE A 2 8.38 -1.62 5.77
CA PHE A 2 7.72 -1.64 7.07
C PHE A 2 6.53 -2.62 6.99
N ALA A 3 6.79 -3.88 7.33
CA ALA A 3 5.78 -4.94 7.32
C ALA A 3 4.91 -4.87 8.58
N VAL A 4 3.60 -4.96 8.41
CA VAL A 4 2.62 -4.81 9.49
C VAL A 4 1.65 -5.98 9.53
N SER A 5 1.00 -6.17 10.68
CA SER A 5 0.19 -7.36 10.96
C SER A 5 -1.15 -7.43 10.23
N SER A 6 -1.68 -6.32 9.73
CA SER A 6 -2.99 -6.27 9.08
C SER A 6 -3.19 -5.01 8.24
N VAL A 7 -4.22 -5.03 7.39
CA VAL A 7 -4.65 -3.86 6.60
C VAL A 7 -5.01 -2.68 7.50
N ASP A 8 -5.67 -2.91 8.63
CA ASP A 8 -6.02 -1.84 9.56
C ASP A 8 -4.80 -1.22 10.24
N ALA A 9 -3.79 -2.03 10.57
CA ALA A 9 -2.50 -1.51 11.02
C ALA A 9 -1.87 -0.63 9.92
N ALA A 10 -1.84 -1.09 8.66
CA ALA A 10 -1.27 -0.33 7.55
C ALA A 10 -1.93 1.05 7.40
N LYS A 11 -3.27 1.11 7.49
CA LYS A 11 -4.04 2.37 7.46
C LYS A 11 -3.60 3.33 8.56
N VAL A 12 -3.58 2.86 9.80
CA VAL A 12 -3.23 3.68 10.98
C VAL A 12 -1.79 4.20 10.87
N TYR A 13 -0.84 3.34 10.50
CA TYR A 13 0.55 3.73 10.34
C TYR A 13 0.72 4.76 9.24
N TYR A 14 0.15 4.53 8.06
CA TYR A 14 0.24 5.46 6.93
C TYR A 14 -0.32 6.85 7.27
N GLN A 15 -1.51 6.92 7.88
CA GLN A 15 -2.11 8.18 8.30
C GLN A 15 -1.26 8.87 9.38
N THR A 16 -0.71 8.10 10.31
CA THR A 16 0.17 8.64 11.36
C THR A 16 1.43 9.25 10.77
N PHE A 17 2.09 8.56 9.85
CA PHE A 17 3.24 9.11 9.13
C PHE A 17 2.87 10.37 8.35
N LYS A 18 1.77 10.35 7.58
CA LYS A 18 1.30 11.51 6.83
C LYS A 18 1.08 12.73 7.74
N ARG A 19 0.44 12.53 8.90
CA ARG A 19 0.22 13.57 9.90
C ARG A 19 1.53 14.10 10.48
N LEU A 20 2.43 13.22 10.92
CA LEU A 20 3.71 13.61 11.52
C LEU A 20 4.64 14.32 10.53
N GLN A 21 4.58 13.97 9.25
CA GLN A 21 5.39 14.59 8.19
C GLN A 21 4.86 15.94 7.71
N SER A 22 3.65 16.35 8.09
CA SER A 22 3.04 17.62 7.64
C SER A 22 3.84 18.87 8.01
N THR A 23 4.67 18.80 9.04
CA THR A 23 5.54 19.89 9.52
C THR A 23 7.02 19.65 9.22
N VAL A 24 7.36 18.54 8.54
CA VAL A 24 8.76 18.15 8.30
C VAL A 24 9.24 18.75 6.98
N PRO A 25 10.37 19.48 6.97
CA PRO A 25 10.98 19.93 5.71
C PRO A 25 11.51 18.71 4.94
N ASN A 26 11.13 18.59 3.68
CA ASN A 26 11.43 17.44 2.80
C ASN A 26 10.92 16.10 3.36
N PRO A 27 9.60 15.88 3.39
CA PRO A 27 9.03 14.64 3.91
C PRO A 27 9.42 13.44 3.03
N LEU A 28 9.51 12.27 3.65
CA LEU A 28 9.73 10.98 3.01
C LEU A 28 8.56 10.65 2.08
N LYS A 29 8.89 10.05 0.93
CA LYS A 29 7.93 9.48 0.00
C LYS A 29 7.51 8.10 0.49
N ILE A 30 6.35 8.07 1.15
CA ILE A 30 5.79 6.86 1.74
C ILE A 30 4.70 6.31 0.82
N ALA A 31 4.82 5.04 0.48
CA ALA A 31 3.82 4.28 -0.26
C ALA A 31 3.29 3.13 0.59
N THR A 32 2.09 2.66 0.27
CA THR A 32 1.50 1.46 0.87
C THR A 32 0.80 0.66 -0.21
N ILE A 33 0.83 -0.65 -0.06
CA ILE A 33 0.13 -1.56 -0.96
C ILE A 33 -0.35 -2.77 -0.18
N PHE A 34 -1.57 -3.17 -0.46
CA PHE A 34 -2.21 -4.37 0.04
C PHE A 34 -3.42 -4.66 -0.83
N SER A 35 -3.89 -5.89 -0.82
CA SER A 35 -5.17 -6.32 -1.34
C SER A 35 -5.93 -7.14 -0.30
N PHE A 36 -7.04 -7.74 -0.72
CA PHE A 36 -7.83 -8.59 0.14
C PHE A 36 -7.29 -10.02 0.13
N ALA A 37 -6.92 -10.52 1.30
CA ALA A 37 -6.84 -11.96 1.56
C ALA A 37 -8.16 -12.38 2.20
N ALA A 38 -8.97 -13.17 1.47
CA ALA A 38 -10.31 -13.56 1.92
C ALA A 38 -10.34 -14.46 3.17
N ASN A 39 -9.18 -14.95 3.60
CA ASN A 39 -9.04 -15.82 4.75
C ASN A 39 -8.11 -15.17 5.78
N GLU A 40 -8.68 -14.34 6.67
CA GLU A 40 -8.02 -13.97 7.94
C GLU A 40 -8.09 -15.11 8.98
N GLU A 41 -8.75 -16.24 8.67
CA GLU A 41 -8.76 -17.43 9.52
C GLU A 41 -7.43 -18.18 9.40
N GLN A 42 -6.51 -17.85 10.32
CA GLN A 42 -5.53 -18.74 10.94
C GLN A 42 -5.04 -19.93 10.10
N ASP A 43 -4.27 -19.67 9.04
CA ASP A 43 -3.39 -20.70 8.48
C ASP A 43 -1.98 -20.51 9.06
N ALA A 44 -1.61 -21.44 9.96
CA ALA A 44 -0.29 -21.69 10.56
C ALA A 44 0.57 -20.47 11.01
N ILE A 45 0.98 -20.45 12.29
CA ILE A 45 1.98 -19.51 12.81
C ILE A 45 3.28 -19.64 11.98
N GLY A 46 3.50 -18.72 11.04
CA GLY A 46 4.73 -18.66 10.22
C GLY A 46 4.52 -18.48 8.72
N ASP A 47 3.33 -18.75 8.17
CA ASP A 47 3.06 -18.55 6.74
C ASP A 47 2.54 -17.12 6.46
N ILE A 48 3.07 -16.49 5.42
CA ILE A 48 2.59 -15.22 4.90
C ILE A 48 1.61 -15.56 3.77
N VAL A 49 0.34 -15.19 3.94
CA VAL A 49 -0.69 -15.40 2.92
C VAL A 49 -0.36 -14.57 1.69
N ASP A 50 -0.27 -15.22 0.52
CA ASP A 50 -0.04 -14.54 -0.75
C ASP A 50 -1.29 -13.73 -1.13
N GLU A 51 -1.09 -12.44 -1.38
CA GLU A 51 -2.17 -11.49 -1.65
C GLU A 51 -2.46 -11.43 -3.16
N SER A 52 -3.73 -11.61 -3.55
CA SER A 52 -4.13 -11.57 -4.96
C SER A 52 -4.15 -10.14 -5.51
N PHE A 53 -4.21 -9.96 -6.83
CA PHE A 53 -4.43 -8.63 -7.42
C PHE A 53 -5.93 -8.22 -7.48
N GLU A 54 -6.82 -8.98 -6.83
CA GLU A 54 -8.26 -8.74 -6.86
C GLU A 54 -8.68 -7.70 -5.80
N VAL A 55 -8.63 -6.43 -6.20
CA VAL A 55 -9.08 -5.28 -5.40
C VAL A 55 -10.61 -5.17 -5.29
N GLU A 56 -11.38 -5.90 -6.10
CA GLU A 56 -12.84 -5.93 -6.04
C GLU A 56 -13.38 -6.69 -4.83
N ALA A 57 -12.59 -7.59 -4.25
CA ALA A 57 -12.97 -8.34 -3.05
C ALA A 57 -12.77 -7.52 -1.75
N MET A 58 -12.19 -6.32 -1.84
CA MET A 58 -11.96 -5.45 -0.68
C MET A 58 -13.24 -4.80 -0.17
N ASN A 59 -13.37 -4.65 1.15
CA ASN A 59 -14.43 -3.83 1.72
C ASN A 59 -14.29 -2.34 1.29
N SER A 60 -15.40 -1.61 1.26
CA SER A 60 -15.44 -0.23 0.74
C SER A 60 -14.45 0.70 1.43
N SER A 61 -14.28 0.58 2.75
CA SER A 61 -13.33 1.41 3.51
C SER A 61 -11.87 1.15 3.14
N ALA A 62 -11.48 -0.11 2.94
CA ALA A 62 -10.13 -0.47 2.52
C ALA A 62 -9.85 -0.01 1.09
N LYS A 63 -10.83 -0.13 0.18
CA LYS A 63 -10.70 0.33 -1.21
C LYS A 63 -10.59 1.86 -1.29
N GLU A 64 -11.39 2.60 -0.53
CA GLU A 64 -11.31 4.07 -0.43
C GLU A 64 -9.95 4.53 0.12
N PHE A 65 -9.46 3.85 1.15
CA PHE A 65 -8.14 4.15 1.71
C PHE A 65 -7.03 3.89 0.68
N LEU A 66 -7.04 2.73 0.03
CA LEU A 66 -6.04 2.37 -0.96
C LEU A 66 -6.05 3.37 -2.13
N LYS A 67 -7.25 3.80 -2.57
CA LYS A 67 -7.39 4.87 -3.56
C LYS A 67 -6.73 6.17 -3.09
N SER A 68 -7.00 6.62 -1.88
CA SER A 68 -6.35 7.83 -1.33
C SER A 68 -4.83 7.71 -1.29
N ALA A 69 -4.28 6.54 -0.97
CA ALA A 69 -2.84 6.33 -0.96
C ALA A 69 -2.23 6.30 -2.37
N ILE A 70 -2.96 5.74 -3.35
CA ILE A 70 -2.58 5.78 -4.77
C ILE A 70 -2.63 7.22 -5.30
N ASP A 71 -3.61 8.02 -4.88
CA ASP A 71 -3.71 9.43 -5.24
C ASP A 71 -2.51 10.23 -4.69
N ASP A 72 -2.10 9.99 -3.45
CA ASP A 72 -0.87 10.57 -2.89
C ASP A 72 0.36 10.17 -3.72
N TYR A 73 0.47 8.88 -4.08
CA TYR A 73 1.55 8.37 -4.94
C TYR A 73 1.57 9.03 -6.32
N ASN A 74 0.40 9.17 -6.95
CA ASN A 74 0.22 9.89 -8.20
C ASN A 74 0.72 11.34 -8.09
N GLY A 75 0.45 12.00 -6.96
CA GLY A 75 0.99 13.32 -6.65
C GLY A 75 2.52 13.35 -6.53
N TYR A 76 3.13 12.34 -5.90
CA TYR A 76 4.60 12.27 -5.73
C TYR A 76 5.37 12.03 -7.04
N PHE A 77 4.77 11.29 -7.97
CA PHE A 77 5.49 10.76 -9.15
C PHE A 77 4.87 11.17 -10.49
N ALA A 78 3.87 12.04 -10.48
CA ALA A 78 3.14 12.50 -11.66
C ALA A 78 2.59 11.34 -12.51
N THR A 79 1.95 10.37 -11.84
CA THR A 79 1.30 9.21 -12.46
C THR A 79 -0.23 9.31 -12.39
N SER A 80 -0.95 8.32 -12.93
CA SER A 80 -2.42 8.32 -12.98
C SER A 80 -2.99 6.90 -12.77
N TYR A 81 -2.58 6.25 -11.69
CA TYR A 81 -3.08 4.93 -11.30
C TYR A 81 -4.41 5.02 -10.53
N ASP A 82 -5.18 3.94 -10.49
CA ASP A 82 -6.46 3.80 -9.76
C ASP A 82 -6.58 2.35 -9.23
N VAL A 83 -7.65 2.08 -8.49
CA VAL A 83 -7.97 0.78 -7.87
C VAL A 83 -8.79 -0.14 -8.79
N ASP A 84 -8.67 0.01 -10.11
CA ASP A 84 -9.17 -1.00 -11.05
C ASP A 84 -8.09 -2.06 -11.32
N GLY A 85 -8.47 -3.30 -11.64
CA GLY A 85 -7.53 -4.42 -11.72
C GLY A 85 -6.32 -4.18 -12.65
N LYS A 86 -6.51 -3.51 -13.79
CA LYS A 86 -5.40 -3.24 -14.72
C LYS A 86 -4.50 -2.11 -14.20
N SER A 87 -5.10 -1.03 -13.70
CA SER A 87 -4.36 0.11 -13.17
C SER A 87 -3.61 -0.25 -11.89
N PHE A 88 -4.20 -1.07 -11.02
CA PHE A 88 -3.57 -1.59 -9.81
C PHE A 88 -2.36 -2.49 -10.12
N GLN A 89 -2.43 -3.35 -11.14
CA GLN A 89 -1.26 -4.12 -11.59
C GLN A 89 -0.13 -3.22 -12.11
N ASN A 90 -0.48 -2.15 -12.85
CA ASN A 90 0.53 -1.19 -13.33
C ASN A 90 1.14 -0.40 -12.16
N TYR A 91 0.33 -0.03 -11.17
CA TYR A 91 0.78 0.59 -9.93
C TYR A 91 1.78 -0.31 -9.19
N TYR A 92 1.44 -1.60 -8.97
CA TYR A 92 2.35 -2.57 -8.36
C TYR A 92 3.71 -2.65 -9.08
N ARG A 93 3.69 -2.76 -10.41
CA ARG A 93 4.92 -2.86 -11.22
C ARG A 93 5.77 -1.60 -11.13
N ASP A 94 5.14 -0.42 -11.18
CA ASP A 94 5.85 0.85 -11.06
C ASP A 94 6.41 1.01 -9.64
N LEU A 95 5.61 0.74 -8.62
CA LEU A 95 6.01 0.77 -7.22
C LEU A 95 7.23 -0.12 -6.96
N ALA A 96 7.22 -1.36 -7.46
CA ALA A 96 8.35 -2.28 -7.33
C ALA A 96 9.63 -1.74 -7.97
N LYS A 97 9.51 -1.14 -9.15
CA LYS A 97 10.62 -0.49 -9.85
C LYS A 97 11.16 0.70 -9.05
N ARG A 98 10.28 1.53 -8.48
CA ARG A 98 10.66 2.72 -7.71
C ARG A 98 11.30 2.39 -6.36
N VAL A 99 10.81 1.36 -5.68
CA VAL A 99 11.44 0.82 -4.47
C VAL A 99 12.85 0.32 -4.78
N LYS A 100 13.02 -0.44 -5.87
CA LYS A 100 14.34 -0.90 -6.34
C LYS A 100 15.28 0.26 -6.67
N ASN A 101 14.75 1.33 -7.27
CA ASN A 101 15.49 2.53 -7.63
C ASN A 101 15.69 3.51 -6.46
N LYS A 102 15.21 3.19 -5.24
CA LYS A 102 15.28 4.05 -4.05
C LYS A 102 14.56 5.40 -4.22
N GLU A 103 13.51 5.44 -5.04
CA GLU A 103 12.66 6.61 -5.22
C GLU A 103 11.52 6.67 -4.18
N VAL A 104 11.18 5.52 -3.58
CA VAL A 104 10.27 5.39 -2.43
C VAL A 104 11.12 5.13 -1.19
N ASP A 105 10.99 6.00 -0.19
CA ASP A 105 11.80 5.95 1.03
C ASP A 105 11.27 4.90 2.01
N LEU A 106 9.95 4.75 2.09
CA LEU A 106 9.28 3.78 2.95
C LEU A 106 8.11 3.14 2.22
N LEU A 107 8.10 1.81 2.19
CA LEU A 107 6.98 1.02 1.72
C LEU A 107 6.37 0.28 2.93
N ILE A 108 5.09 0.54 3.19
CA ILE A 108 4.27 -0.17 4.18
C ILE A 108 3.56 -1.34 3.50
N VAL A 109 3.69 -2.55 4.04
CA VAL A 109 3.14 -3.79 3.45
C VAL A 109 2.51 -4.69 4.50
N VAL A 110 1.55 -5.52 4.09
CA VAL A 110 0.97 -6.59 4.91
C VAL A 110 1.56 -7.94 4.48
N GLY A 111 1.07 -8.52 3.39
CA GLY A 111 1.56 -9.76 2.78
C GLY A 111 2.15 -9.60 1.37
N MET A 112 2.04 -8.41 0.76
CA MET A 112 2.68 -8.13 -0.54
C MET A 112 4.17 -7.75 -0.41
N PHE A 113 4.95 -8.09 -1.46
CA PHE A 113 6.39 -7.83 -1.70
C PHE A 113 7.42 -8.82 -1.15
#